data_AF-A0A2G4HYL9-F1
#
_entry.id   AF-A0A2G4HYL9-F1
#
_cell.length_a   1.000
_cell.length_b   1.000
_cell.length_c   1.000
_cell.angle_alpha   90.00
_cell.angle_beta   90.00
_cell.angle_gamma   90.00
#
_symmetry.space_group_name_H-M   'P 1'
#
loop_
_entity.id
_entity.type
_entity.pdbx_description
1 polymer ?
#
loop_
_entity_poly.entity_id
_entity_poly.type
_entity_poly.pdbx_seq_one_letter_code
_entity_poly.pdbx_strand_id
1 'polypeptide(L)' 'MMELSSLSPEQLKDLVRGIVDDRLRELLGDPDLGLQLGEGLRTKLKASLSNTERLSGEDLADQLGLRW' A
#
# COMPACT_ATOMS: atom_id res chain seq x y z
N MET A 1 15.68 -24.34 5.78
CA MET A 1 16.45 -23.13 5.45
C MET A 1 16.84 -23.26 3.99
N MET A 2 16.57 -22.27 3.15
CA MET A 2 16.90 -22.33 1.73
C MET A 2 18.40 -22.05 1.57
N GLU A 3 19.14 -22.96 0.94
CA GLU A 3 20.57 -22.78 0.66
C GLU A 3 20.75 -21.83 -0.52
N LEU A 4 21.40 -20.69 -0.30
CA LEU A 4 21.60 -19.64 -1.31
C LEU A 4 22.29 -20.15 -2.58
N SER A 5 23.17 -21.15 -2.45
CA SER A 5 23.89 -21.77 -3.56
C SER A 5 23.02 -22.66 -4.46
N SER A 6 21.79 -22.96 -4.05
CA SER A 6 20.85 -23.77 -4.83
C SER A 6 19.87 -22.96 -5.69
N LEU A 7 19.97 -21.63 -5.67
CA LEU A 7 19.08 -20.76 -6.43
C LEU A 7 19.36 -20.84 -7.92
N SER A 8 18.28 -20.90 -8.71
CA SER A 8 18.38 -20.63 -10.14
C SER A 8 18.77 -19.16 -10.39
N PRO A 9 19.31 -18.81 -11.57
CA PRO A 9 19.60 -17.43 -11.93
C PRO A 9 18.39 -16.49 -11.78
N GLU A 10 17.19 -16.95 -12.13
CA GLU A 10 15.95 -16.20 -12.00
C GLU A 10 15.60 -15.97 -10.51
N GLN A 11 15.69 -17.01 -9.69
CA GLN A 11 15.41 -16.91 -8.26
C GLN A 11 16.42 -15.99 -7.55
N LEU A 12 17.69 -16.05 -7.95
CA LEU A 12 18.72 -15.14 -7.45
C LEU A 12 18.42 -13.68 -7.85
N LYS A 13 18.00 -13.46 -9.10
CA LYS A 13 17.62 -12.13 -9.59
C LYS A 13 16.44 -11.55 -8.83
N ASP A 14 15.43 -12.36 -8.56
CA ASP A 14 14.26 -11.94 -7.79
C ASP A 14 14.62 -11.64 -6.33
N LEU A 15 15.49 -12.45 -5.71
CA LEU A 15 16.00 -12.20 -4.37
C LEU A 15 16.75 -10.86 -4.29
N VAL A 16 17.67 -10.62 -5.22
CA VAL A 16 18.43 -9.35 -5.26
C VAL A 16 17.50 -8.16 -5.47
N ARG A 17 16.51 -8.29 -6.36
CA ARG A 17 15.51 -7.23 -6.59
C ARG A 17 14.76 -6.89 -5.30
N GLY A 18 14.25 -7.90 -4.58
CA GLY A 18 13.55 -7.69 -3.31
C GLY A 18 14.41 -6.98 -2.26
N ILE A 19 15.67 -7.40 -2.09
CA ILE A 19 16.60 -6.76 -1.14
C ILE A 19 16.84 -5.29 -1.50
N VAL A 20 16.99 -4.97 -2.79
CA VAL A 20 17.17 -3.60 -3.25
C VAL A 20 15.91 -2.77 -3.02
N ASP A 21 14.73 -3.30 -3.35
CA ASP A 21 13.45 -2.62 -3.15
C ASP A 21 13.21 -2.30 -1.66
N ASP A 22 13.50 -3.25 -0.77
CA ASP A 22 13.40 -3.05 0.68
C ASP A 22 14.35 -1.94 1.17
N ARG A 23 15.61 -1.96 0.72
CA ARG A 23 16.59 -0.92 1.07
C ARG A 23 16.23 0.45 0.51
N LEU A 24 15.67 0.51 -0.70
CA LEU A 24 15.18 1.76 -1.28
C LEU A 24 13.99 2.29 -0.50
N ARG A 25 13.05 1.44 -0.08
CA ARG A 25 11.91 1.84 0.75
C ARG A 25 12.34 2.38 2.11
N GLU A 26 13.33 1.75 2.73
CA GLU A 26 13.90 2.24 4.00
C GLU A 26 14.64 3.58 3.83
N LEU A 27 15.38 3.75 2.74
CA LEU A 27 16.19 4.96 2.50
C LEU A 27 15.36 6.16 2.03
N LEU A 28 14.41 5.94 1.12
CA LEU A 28 13.57 7.00 0.58
C LEU A 28 12.44 7.37 1.54
N GLY A 29 12.09 6.48 2.47
CA GLY A 29 11.06 6.71 3.47
C GLY A 29 9.65 6.71 2.85
N ASP A 30 8.72 7.37 3.54
CA ASP A 30 7.39 7.61 3.02
C ASP A 30 7.46 8.69 1.92
N PRO A 31 7.17 8.36 0.64
CA PRO A 31 7.23 9.34 -0.45
C PRO A 31 6.23 10.49 -0.27
N ASP A 32 5.20 10.30 0.57
CA ASP A 32 4.20 11.30 0.89
C ASP A 32 4.56 12.12 2.14
N LEU A 33 5.71 11.85 2.78
CA LEU A 33 6.12 12.52 4.01
C LEU A 33 6.30 14.03 3.77
N GLY A 34 5.49 14.83 4.48
CA GLY A 34 5.52 16.28 4.38
C GLY A 34 4.70 16.86 3.22
N LEU A 35 4.08 16.02 2.39
CA LEU A 35 3.10 16.49 1.41
C LEU A 35 1.81 16.91 2.12
N GLN A 36 1.23 18.02 1.65
CA GLN A 36 -0.09 18.45 2.09
C GLN A 36 -1.17 17.77 1.25
N LEU A 37 -2.28 17.43 1.89
CA LEU A 37 -3.48 16.99 1.18
C LEU A 37 -3.96 18.11 0.24
N GLY A 38 -4.14 17.79 -1.04
CA GLY A 38 -4.73 18.73 -1.99
C GLY A 38 -6.11 19.21 -1.54
N GLU A 39 -6.42 20.49 -1.79
CA GLU A 39 -7.65 21.13 -1.30
C GLU A 39 -8.94 20.41 -1.74
N GLY A 40 -8.94 19.79 -2.93
CA GLY A 40 -10.06 18.98 -3.40
C GLY A 40 -10.31 17.73 -2.53
N LEU A 41 -9.24 17.03 -2.15
CA LEU A 41 -9.34 15.87 -1.26
C LEU A 41 -9.75 16.28 0.16
N ARG A 42 -9.16 17.38 0.65
CA ARG A 42 -9.51 17.96 1.95
C ARG A 42 -11.00 18.34 2.04
N THR A 43 -11.55 18.91 0.97
CA THR A 43 -12.97 19.27 0.89
C THR A 43 -13.87 18.03 0.93
N LYS A 44 -13.54 16.98 0.16
CA LYS A 44 -14.27 15.71 0.16
C LYS A 44 -14.23 15.03 1.53
N LEU A 45 -13.06 15.02 2.19
CA LEU A 45 -12.91 14.46 3.53
C LEU A 45 -13.74 15.22 4.56
N LYS A 46 -13.74 16.56 4.53
CA LYS A 46 -14.60 17.36 5.40
C LYS A 46 -16.09 17.03 5.20
N ALA A 47 -16.53 16.93 3.94
CA ALA A 47 -17.91 16.55 3.64
C ALA A 47 -18.26 15.15 4.16
N SER A 48 -17.36 14.17 3.98
CA SER A 48 -17.54 12.80 4.48
C SER A 48 -17.57 12.71 6.01
N LEU A 49 -16.71 13.47 6.70
CA LEU A 49 -16.66 13.50 8.16
C LEU A 49 -17.92 14.15 8.77
N SER A 50 -18.41 15.22 8.15
CA SER A 50 -19.64 15.89 8.55
C SER A 50 -20.90 15.06 8.23
N ASN A 51 -20.80 14.05 7.36
CA ASN A 51 -21.89 13.14 7.10
C ASN A 51 -22.00 12.11 8.24
N THR A 52 -23.22 11.93 8.75
CA THR A 52 -23.57 10.93 9.77
C THR A 52 -23.88 9.55 9.19
N GLU A 53 -24.12 9.45 7.88
CA GLU A 53 -24.30 8.17 7.21
C GLU A 53 -22.98 7.39 7.22
N ARG A 54 -23.04 6.18 7.79
CA ARG A 54 -21.92 5.25 7.87
C ARG A 54 -22.35 3.94 7.21
N LEU A 55 -21.51 3.42 6.35
CA LEU A 55 -21.64 2.09 5.78
C LEU A 55 -20.63 1.18 6.48
N SER A 56 -21.01 -0.07 6.77
CA SER A 56 -20.05 -1.02 7.30
C SER A 56 -19.06 -1.44 6.19
N GLY A 57 -17.87 -1.88 6.60
CA GLY A 57 -16.88 -2.40 5.66
C GLY A 57 -17.36 -3.67 4.94
N GLU A 58 -18.19 -4.48 5.60
CA GLU A 58 -18.79 -5.70 5.05
C GLU A 58 -19.81 -5.36 3.96
N ASP A 59 -20.73 -4.43 4.23
CA ASP A 59 -21.71 -3.97 3.24
C ASP A 59 -21.03 -3.36 2.00
N LEU A 60 -19.92 -2.64 2.20
CA LEU A 60 -19.12 -2.09 1.10
C LEU A 60 -18.42 -3.19 0.29
N ALA A 61 -17.89 -4.22 0.96
CA ALA A 61 -17.25 -5.35 0.33
C ALA A 61 -18.21 -6.09 -0.60
N ASP A 62 -19.41 -6.38 -0.09
CA ASP A 62 -20.46 -7.08 -0.81
C ASP A 62 -20.95 -6.28 -2.02
N GLN A 63 -21.12 -4.95 -1.88
CA GLN A 63 -21.46 -4.06 -3.01
C GLN A 63 -20.39 -4.05 -4.11
N LEU A 64 -19.11 -4.14 -3.72
CA LEU A 64 -17.98 -4.07 -4.66
C LEU A 64 -17.52 -5.46 -5.13
N GLY A 65 -18.14 -6.55 -4.67
CA GLY A 65 -17.75 -7.92 -4.99
C GLY A 65 -16.35 -8.30 -4.48
N LEU A 66 -15.87 -7.62 -3.43
CA LEU A 66 -14.57 -7.86 -2.83
C LEU A 66 -14.68 -8.99 -1.79
N ARG A 67 -13.69 -9.89 -1.77
CA ARG A 67 -13.59 -10.98 -0.79
C ARG A 67 -12.23 -10.89 -0.11
N TRP A 68 -12.24 -10.77 1.22
CA TRP A 68 -11.06 -10.78 2.09
C TRP A 68 -11.22 -11.78 3.22
#